data_AF-A0A6G2VY12-F1
#
_entry.id   AF-A0A6G2VY12-F1
#
_cell.length_a   1.000
_cell.length_b   1.000
_cell.length_c   1.000
_cell.angle_alpha   90.00
_cell.angle_beta   90.00
_cell.angle_gamma   90.00
#
_symmetry.space_group_name_H-M   'P 1'
#
loop_
_entity.id
_entity.type
_entity.pdbx_description
1 polymer ?
#
loop_
_entity_poly.entity_id
_entity_poly.type
_entity_poly.pdbx_seq_one_letter_code
_entity_poly.pdbx_strand_id
1 'polypeptide(L)'
;GRTQRGNNNAYCQDNEISWLDWSLLEDPGWRALYDLTARLIGLRHRHPVLRRRAFFSGRPATADGLRDLAWFTSRGAEMTEGDWYAPAATLGMYLSGRDIPGRDERGVPVVDDSFLAVLHAGDRPTGFVLPGPPWAERYEVLVDTSVEEQAQAPGTVHPAGARITVPARAVLFLRVA
;
A
#
# COMPACT_ATOMS: atom_id res chain seq x y z
N GLY A 1 15.45 -3.46 -14.79
CA GLY A 1 15.75 -2.41 -13.84
C GLY A 1 17.24 -2.28 -13.83
N ARG A 2 17.72 -1.07 -13.57
CA ARG A 2 19.15 -0.79 -13.49
C ARG A 2 19.84 -1.80 -12.56
N THR A 3 20.95 -2.38 -13.01
CA THR A 3 21.73 -3.35 -12.25
C THR A 3 23.19 -2.92 -12.18
N GLN A 4 23.82 -3.10 -11.02
CA GLN A 4 25.26 -2.94 -10.82
C GLN A 4 25.96 -4.30 -10.71
N ARG A 5 25.32 -5.38 -11.20
CA ARG A 5 25.81 -6.77 -11.16
C ARG A 5 26.20 -7.25 -9.75
N GLY A 6 25.44 -6.83 -8.75
CA GLY A 6 25.69 -7.17 -7.34
C GLY A 6 26.69 -6.26 -6.62
N ASN A 7 27.31 -5.30 -7.30
CA ASN A 7 28.13 -4.29 -6.65
C ASN A 7 27.21 -3.30 -5.89
N ASN A 8 27.32 -3.26 -4.56
CA ASN A 8 26.56 -2.35 -3.70
C ASN A 8 27.30 -1.03 -3.41
N ASN A 9 28.46 -0.78 -4.03
CA ASN A 9 29.32 0.36 -3.78
C ASN A 9 30.09 0.84 -5.04
N ALA A 10 29.38 1.07 -6.14
CA ALA A 10 29.97 1.44 -7.44
C ALA A 10 30.41 2.92 -7.56
N TYR A 11 30.93 3.53 -6.50
CA TYR A 11 31.20 4.98 -6.43
C TYR A 11 32.30 5.47 -7.38
N CYS A 12 33.24 4.60 -7.76
CA CYS A 12 34.36 4.92 -8.65
C CYS A 12 34.20 4.32 -10.06
N GLN A 13 33.02 3.80 -10.39
CA GLN A 13 32.74 3.18 -11.69
C GLN A 13 32.10 4.23 -12.60
N ASP A 14 32.87 4.79 -13.52
CA ASP A 14 32.34 5.60 -14.63
C ASP A 14 32.31 4.76 -15.91
N ASN A 15 31.34 3.84 -15.96
CA ASN A 15 31.14 2.89 -17.07
C ASN A 15 29.73 2.28 -16.97
N GLU A 16 29.44 1.28 -17.79
CA GLU A 16 28.14 0.63 -17.92
C GLU A 16 27.61 0.01 -16.61
N ILE A 17 28.45 -0.19 -15.58
CA ILE A 17 28.01 -0.61 -14.25
C ILE A 17 27.19 0.49 -13.55
N SER A 18 27.48 1.76 -13.81
CA SER A 18 26.82 2.90 -13.16
C SER A 18 25.86 3.65 -14.08
N TRP A 19 26.10 3.63 -15.39
CA TRP A 19 25.28 4.32 -16.39
C TRP A 19 23.82 3.85 -16.40
N LEU A 20 22.92 4.74 -16.86
CA LEU A 20 21.51 4.43 -17.07
C LEU A 20 21.31 3.83 -18.46
N ASP A 21 20.94 2.56 -18.51
CA ASP A 21 20.55 1.89 -19.76
C ASP A 21 19.06 2.14 -20.05
N TRP A 22 18.79 3.04 -20.99
CA TRP A 22 17.44 3.39 -21.43
C TRP A 22 16.83 2.38 -22.40
N SER A 23 17.65 1.53 -23.04
CA SER A 23 17.15 0.49 -23.97
C SER A 23 16.31 -0.56 -23.24
N LEU A 24 16.47 -0.67 -21.92
CA LEU A 24 15.65 -1.54 -21.07
C LEU A 24 14.14 -1.29 -21.22
N LEU A 25 13.70 -0.09 -21.62
CA LEU A 25 12.27 0.17 -21.83
C LEU A 25 11.67 -0.53 -23.06
N GLU A 26 12.51 -1.10 -23.93
CA GLU A 26 12.09 -1.95 -25.06
C GLU A 26 11.74 -3.38 -24.61
N ASP A 27 12.25 -3.82 -23.45
CA ASP A 27 11.89 -5.10 -22.83
C ASP A 27 10.52 -4.99 -22.12
N PRO A 28 9.55 -5.87 -22.44
CA PRO A 28 8.21 -5.81 -21.85
C PRO A 28 8.18 -5.90 -20.32
N GLY A 29 9.04 -6.71 -19.69
CA GLY A 29 9.07 -6.86 -18.24
C GLY A 29 9.57 -5.59 -17.55
N TRP A 30 10.61 -4.97 -18.12
CA TRP A 30 11.09 -3.68 -17.62
C TRP A 30 10.15 -2.53 -17.89
N ARG A 31 9.44 -2.57 -19.02
CA ARG A 31 8.37 -1.61 -19.30
C ARG A 31 7.23 -1.72 -18.29
N ALA A 32 6.80 -2.94 -17.95
CA ALA A 32 5.77 -3.17 -16.93
C ALA A 32 6.19 -2.63 -15.55
N LEU A 33 7.43 -2.87 -15.12
CA LEU A 33 7.96 -2.31 -13.87
C LEU A 33 7.99 -0.78 -13.89
N TYR A 34 8.40 -0.17 -15.01
CA TYR A 34 8.39 1.29 -15.19
C TYR A 34 6.97 1.84 -15.05
N ASP A 35 6.01 1.28 -15.78
CA ASP A 35 4.62 1.73 -15.79
C ASP A 35 3.96 1.56 -14.41
N LEU A 36 4.22 0.44 -13.73
CA LEU A 36 3.77 0.22 -12.34
C LEU A 36 4.39 1.26 -11.39
N THR A 37 5.69 1.51 -11.49
CA THR A 37 6.38 2.49 -10.64
C THR A 37 5.80 3.90 -10.85
N ALA A 38 5.61 4.30 -12.10
CA ALA A 38 4.99 5.59 -12.45
C ALA A 38 3.57 5.71 -11.88
N ARG A 39 2.78 4.62 -11.97
CA ARG A 39 1.44 4.56 -11.40
C ARG A 39 1.43 4.67 -9.87
N LEU A 40 2.35 3.99 -9.18
CA LEU A 40 2.49 4.08 -7.71
C LEU A 40 2.85 5.50 -7.26
N ILE A 41 3.75 6.17 -7.98
CA ILE A 41 4.07 7.58 -7.74
C ILE A 41 2.81 8.44 -7.96
N GLY A 42 2.09 8.22 -9.05
CA GLY A 42 0.83 8.91 -9.34
C GLY A 42 -0.23 8.71 -8.24
N LEU A 43 -0.41 7.49 -7.73
CA LEU A 43 -1.29 7.19 -6.60
C LEU A 43 -0.86 7.97 -5.34
N ARG A 44 0.44 7.94 -4.99
CA ARG A 44 0.97 8.71 -3.86
C ARG A 44 0.69 10.20 -4.01
N HIS A 45 0.83 10.76 -5.21
CA HIS A 45 0.54 12.18 -5.46
C HIS A 45 -0.95 12.51 -5.37
N ARG A 46 -1.83 11.66 -5.90
CA ARG A 46 -3.28 11.91 -5.89
C ARG A 46 -3.92 11.83 -4.52
N HIS A 47 -3.33 11.06 -3.59
CA HIS A 47 -3.94 10.75 -2.30
C HIS A 47 -3.18 11.41 -1.13
N PRO A 48 -3.64 12.56 -0.60
CA PRO A 48 -3.04 13.22 0.56
C PRO A 48 -2.90 12.33 1.79
N VAL A 49 -3.73 11.30 1.98
CA VAL A 49 -3.60 10.38 3.12
C VAL A 49 -2.25 9.63 3.11
N LEU A 50 -1.65 9.44 1.92
CA LEU A 50 -0.34 8.82 1.73
C LEU A 50 0.84 9.80 1.88
N ARG A 51 0.56 11.09 2.06
CA ARG A 51 1.53 12.20 2.11
C ARG A 51 1.23 13.20 3.23
N ARG A 52 0.66 12.74 4.34
CA ARG A 52 0.36 13.58 5.51
C ARG A 52 1.59 14.32 6.01
N ARG A 53 1.39 15.57 6.45
CA ARG A 53 2.44 16.42 7.05
C ARG A 53 2.61 16.18 8.56
N ALA A 54 1.67 15.48 9.17
CA ALA A 54 1.67 15.11 10.58
C ALA A 54 1.48 13.59 10.72
N PHE A 55 2.02 13.04 11.81
CA PHE A 55 1.85 11.62 12.14
C PHE A 55 0.38 11.24 12.31
N PHE A 56 0.09 9.96 12.15
CA PHE A 56 -1.18 9.37 12.55
C PHE A 56 -1.26 9.31 14.07
N SER A 57 -2.43 9.62 14.63
CA SER A 57 -2.65 9.62 16.08
C SER A 57 -2.98 8.22 16.61
N GLY A 58 -3.58 7.37 15.77
CA GLY A 58 -4.15 6.08 16.18
C GLY A 58 -5.33 6.25 17.14
N ARG A 59 -5.90 7.45 17.27
CA ARG A 59 -7.02 7.75 18.17
C ARG A 59 -8.29 8.00 17.35
N PRO A 60 -9.48 7.77 17.94
CA PRO A 60 -10.73 8.20 17.34
C PRO A 60 -10.66 9.68 17.02
N ALA A 61 -10.86 10.05 15.77
CA ALA A 61 -10.75 11.43 15.34
C ALA A 61 -12.09 12.08 14.95
N THR A 62 -13.12 11.26 14.78
CA THR A 62 -14.43 11.65 14.26
C THR A 62 -15.55 11.16 15.20
N ALA A 63 -16.74 11.74 15.05
CA ALA A 63 -17.90 11.43 15.90
C ALA A 63 -18.41 9.99 15.74
N ASP A 64 -18.06 9.33 14.63
CA ASP A 64 -18.31 7.90 14.37
C ASP A 64 -17.31 6.98 15.10
N GLY A 65 -16.30 7.54 15.78
CA GLY A 65 -15.36 6.82 16.64
C GLY A 65 -14.22 6.13 15.89
N LEU A 66 -14.11 6.29 14.57
CA LEU A 66 -13.06 5.65 13.77
C LEU A 66 -11.70 6.31 13.99
N ARG A 67 -10.66 5.47 14.06
CA ARG A 67 -9.27 5.92 14.17
C ARG A 67 -8.73 6.38 12.82
N ASP A 68 -7.83 7.35 12.84
CA ASP A 68 -7.15 7.82 11.63
C ASP A 68 -6.17 6.78 11.04
N LEU A 69 -5.73 5.83 11.87
CA LEU A 69 -4.92 4.66 11.53
C LEU A 69 -5.38 3.47 12.39
N ALA A 70 -5.50 2.29 11.77
CA ALA A 70 -5.72 1.04 12.48
C ALA A 70 -4.89 -0.09 11.87
N TRP A 71 -4.48 -1.04 12.71
CA TRP A 71 -3.68 -2.19 12.29
C TRP A 71 -4.47 -3.46 12.51
N PHE A 72 -4.36 -4.41 11.57
CA PHE A 72 -5.14 -5.64 11.57
C PHE A 72 -4.25 -6.87 11.47
N THR A 73 -4.61 -7.89 12.23
CA THR A 73 -4.07 -9.24 12.07
C THR A 73 -4.57 -9.86 10.76
N SER A 74 -3.96 -10.97 10.33
CA SER A 74 -4.47 -11.73 9.16
C SER A 74 -5.89 -12.27 9.34
N ARG A 75 -6.41 -12.30 10.57
CA ARG A 75 -7.79 -12.69 10.88
C ARG A 75 -8.79 -11.54 10.76
N GLY A 76 -8.36 -10.35 10.35
CA GLY A 76 -9.23 -9.17 10.20
C GLY A 76 -9.61 -8.50 11.52
N ALA A 77 -9.01 -8.94 12.63
CA ALA A 77 -9.18 -8.31 13.94
C ALA A 77 -8.16 -7.17 14.11
N GLU A 78 -8.59 -6.05 14.70
CA GLU A 78 -7.69 -4.96 15.09
C GLU A 78 -6.61 -5.49 16.05
N MET A 79 -5.36 -5.13 15.80
CA MET A 79 -4.23 -5.61 16.58
C MET A 79 -4.29 -5.07 18.01
N THR A 80 -4.14 -5.99 18.97
CA THR A 80 -3.94 -5.67 20.38
C THR A 80 -2.47 -5.38 20.66
N GLU A 81 -2.17 -4.88 21.86
CA GLU A 81 -0.78 -4.72 22.31
C GLU A 81 0.03 -6.02 22.22
N GLY A 82 -0.58 -7.15 22.59
CA GLY A 82 0.09 -8.46 22.52
C GLY A 82 0.43 -8.90 21.09
N ASP A 83 -0.40 -8.53 20.11
CA ASP A 83 -0.14 -8.87 18.70
C ASP A 83 1.10 -8.17 18.14
N TRP A 84 1.46 -6.99 18.68
CA TRP A 84 2.66 -6.26 18.26
C TRP A 84 3.96 -6.96 18.63
N TYR A 85 3.93 -7.77 19.69
CA TYR A 85 5.08 -8.53 20.16
C TYR A 85 5.08 -9.97 19.65
N ALA A 86 4.01 -10.40 18.98
CA ALA A 86 3.92 -11.72 18.37
C ALA A 86 4.64 -11.74 17.01
N PRO A 87 5.33 -12.84 16.65
CA PRO A 87 5.90 -12.98 15.32
C PRO A 87 4.79 -13.03 14.27
N ALA A 88 4.78 -12.05 13.37
CA ALA A 88 3.82 -11.96 12.27
C ALA A 88 4.53 -11.67 10.94
N ALA A 89 4.14 -12.40 9.89
CA ALA A 89 4.57 -12.14 8.52
C ALA A 89 3.51 -11.41 7.69
N THR A 90 2.35 -11.12 8.28
CA THR A 90 1.22 -10.47 7.61
C THR A 90 0.57 -9.47 8.53
N LEU A 91 0.32 -8.27 8.02
CA LEU A 91 -0.46 -7.24 8.71
C LEU A 91 -1.31 -6.46 7.71
N GLY A 92 -2.42 -5.92 8.19
CA GLY A 92 -3.21 -4.93 7.50
C GLY A 92 -3.00 -3.56 8.13
N MET A 93 -2.89 -2.51 7.32
CA MET A 93 -2.77 -1.13 7.75
C MET A 93 -3.89 -0.32 7.09
N TYR A 94 -4.86 0.10 7.88
CA TYR A 94 -5.96 0.95 7.44
C TYR A 94 -5.59 2.42 7.63
N LEU A 95 -5.81 3.22 6.61
CA LEU A 95 -5.55 4.66 6.57
C LEU A 95 -6.85 5.40 6.32
N SER A 96 -7.27 6.23 7.27
CA SER A 96 -8.49 7.04 7.11
C SER A 96 -8.21 8.28 6.27
N GLY A 97 -8.91 8.42 5.14
CA GLY A 97 -8.88 9.63 4.32
C GLY A 97 -9.79 10.75 4.85
N ARG A 98 -10.66 10.45 5.81
CA ARG A 98 -11.66 11.39 6.35
C ARG A 98 -11.10 12.38 7.37
N ASP A 99 -10.02 12.01 8.05
CA ASP A 99 -9.37 12.82 9.09
C ASP A 99 -7.89 13.01 8.78
N ILE A 100 -7.62 13.86 7.81
CA ILE A 100 -6.26 14.27 7.46
C ILE A 100 -5.97 15.60 8.17
N PRO A 101 -5.03 15.65 9.13
CA PRO A 101 -4.68 16.88 9.81
C PRO A 101 -4.15 17.92 8.82
N GLY A 102 -4.80 19.09 8.83
CA GLY A 102 -4.43 20.23 8.02
C GLY A 102 -5.61 20.80 7.25
N ARG A 103 -5.35 21.93 6.61
CA ARG A 103 -6.26 22.60 5.68
C ARG A 103 -5.51 22.90 4.41
N ASP A 104 -6.23 22.95 3.29
CA ASP A 104 -5.67 23.38 2.01
C ASP A 104 -5.37 24.90 1.99
N GLU A 105 -4.89 25.41 0.86
CA GLU A 105 -4.57 26.83 0.67
C GLU A 105 -5.78 27.76 0.85
N ARG A 106 -7.00 27.22 0.76
CA ARG A 106 -8.26 27.94 0.94
C ARG A 106 -8.82 27.79 2.35
N GLY A 107 -8.10 27.11 3.24
CA GLY A 107 -8.55 26.84 4.60
C GLY A 107 -9.61 25.74 4.69
N VAL A 108 -9.83 24.91 3.65
CA VAL A 108 -10.79 23.79 3.67
C VAL A 108 -10.11 22.55 4.26
N PRO A 109 -10.81 21.72 5.08
CA PRO A 109 -10.27 20.45 5.55
C PRO A 109 -9.81 19.57 4.38
N VAL A 110 -8.64 18.97 4.51
CA VAL A 110 -8.16 18.00 3.52
C VAL A 110 -8.87 16.68 3.76
N VAL A 111 -9.46 16.11 2.72
CA VAL A 111 -10.13 14.80 2.75
C VAL A 111 -9.68 13.97 1.55
N ASP A 112 -9.82 12.66 1.67
CA ASP A 112 -9.40 11.66 0.68
C ASP A 112 -10.24 10.38 0.81
N ASP A 113 -10.05 9.45 -0.12
CA ASP A 113 -10.48 8.07 0.04
C ASP A 113 -9.74 7.42 1.22
N SER A 114 -10.37 6.43 1.87
CA SER A 114 -9.70 5.57 2.85
C SER A 114 -9.09 4.35 2.16
N PHE A 115 -8.04 3.78 2.76
CA PHE A 115 -7.31 2.66 2.16
C PHE A 115 -6.97 1.57 3.18
N LEU A 116 -6.78 0.35 2.69
CA LEU A 116 -6.19 -0.76 3.42
C LEU A 116 -4.97 -1.26 2.64
N ALA A 117 -3.80 -1.23 3.27
CA ALA A 117 -2.60 -1.90 2.77
C ALA A 117 -2.43 -3.23 3.50
N VAL A 118 -2.42 -4.35 2.78
CA VAL A 118 -2.10 -5.67 3.33
C VAL A 118 -0.67 -6.00 2.94
N LEU A 119 0.22 -6.11 3.92
CA LEU A 119 1.62 -6.40 3.71
C LEU A 119 1.90 -7.83 4.13
N HIS A 120 2.38 -8.67 3.20
CA HIS A 120 2.76 -10.04 3.48
C HIS A 120 4.23 -10.30 3.10
N ALA A 121 5.06 -10.55 4.10
CA ALA A 121 6.48 -10.88 3.94
C ALA A 121 6.76 -12.40 3.85
N GLY A 122 5.74 -13.23 4.06
CA GLY A 122 5.88 -14.69 4.04
C GLY A 122 6.21 -15.23 2.65
N ASP A 123 6.86 -16.39 2.63
CA ASP A 123 7.31 -17.08 1.42
C ASP A 123 6.23 -18.00 0.80
N ARG A 124 5.08 -18.14 1.46
CA ARG A 124 3.93 -18.91 1.00
C ARG A 124 2.68 -18.04 1.05
N PRO A 125 1.73 -18.20 0.11
CA PRO A 125 0.46 -17.48 0.17
C PRO A 125 -0.27 -17.72 1.50
N THR A 126 -1.03 -16.71 1.94
CA THR A 126 -1.78 -16.77 3.18
C THR A 126 -3.19 -16.21 3.02
N GLY A 127 -4.08 -16.58 3.94
CA GLY A 127 -5.42 -15.98 4.01
C GLY A 127 -5.39 -14.68 4.79
N PHE A 128 -6.12 -13.68 4.30
CA PHE A 128 -6.38 -12.43 5.01
C PHE A 128 -7.88 -12.16 5.03
N VAL A 129 -8.46 -11.92 6.20
CA VAL A 129 -9.87 -11.51 6.32
C VAL A 129 -9.93 -9.99 6.26
N LEU A 130 -10.67 -9.46 5.29
CA LEU A 130 -10.88 -8.02 5.14
C LEU A 130 -11.72 -7.50 6.33
N PRO A 131 -11.29 -6.42 7.01
CA PRO A 131 -12.03 -5.88 8.15
C PRO A 131 -13.50 -5.54 7.78
N GLY A 132 -14.41 -5.88 8.69
CA GLY A 132 -15.84 -5.60 8.56
C GLY A 132 -16.22 -4.17 8.95
N PRO A 133 -17.53 -3.87 9.05
CA PRO A 133 -18.02 -2.70 9.75
C PRO A 133 -17.40 -2.58 11.17
N PRO A 134 -17.08 -1.36 11.64
CA PRO A 134 -17.38 -0.06 11.03
C PRO A 134 -16.37 0.41 9.97
N TRP A 135 -15.38 -0.41 9.58
CA TRP A 135 -14.26 0.02 8.75
C TRP A 135 -14.59 0.15 7.26
N ALA A 136 -15.43 -0.75 6.74
CA ALA A 136 -15.76 -0.80 5.32
C ALA A 136 -17.04 -1.59 5.06
N GLU A 137 -17.65 -1.34 3.90
CA GLU A 137 -18.66 -2.24 3.31
C GLU A 137 -18.03 -3.08 2.20
N ARG A 138 -17.07 -2.51 1.45
CA ARG A 138 -16.30 -3.22 0.41
C ARG A 138 -14.89 -2.66 0.25
N TYR A 139 -14.07 -3.43 -0.46
CA TYR A 139 -12.70 -3.10 -0.81
C TYR A 139 -12.47 -3.30 -2.31
N GLU A 140 -11.85 -2.32 -2.96
CA GLU A 140 -11.43 -2.41 -4.37
C GLU A 140 -9.90 -2.52 -4.44
N VAL A 141 -9.38 -3.54 -5.12
CA VAL A 141 -7.94 -3.74 -5.30
C VAL A 141 -7.40 -2.73 -6.29
N LEU A 142 -6.57 -1.81 -5.80
CA LEU A 142 -5.86 -0.84 -6.63
C LEU A 142 -4.48 -1.36 -7.04
N VAL A 143 -3.78 -2.08 -6.18
CA VAL A 143 -2.44 -2.63 -6.48
C VAL A 143 -2.33 -4.03 -5.90
N ASP A 144 -1.78 -4.95 -6.67
CA ASP A 144 -1.31 -6.25 -6.23
C ASP A 144 0.14 -6.46 -6.68
N THR A 145 1.13 -6.34 -5.79
CA THR A 145 2.54 -6.43 -6.21
C THR A 145 2.99 -7.82 -6.66
N SER A 146 2.12 -8.83 -6.64
CA SER A 146 2.41 -10.14 -7.23
C SER A 146 2.26 -10.18 -8.76
N VAL A 147 1.68 -9.12 -9.34
CA VAL A 147 1.47 -8.97 -10.79
C VAL A 147 2.27 -7.79 -11.30
N GLU A 148 3.06 -7.97 -12.36
CA GLU A 148 3.89 -6.89 -12.92
C GLU A 148 3.08 -5.98 -13.87
N GLU A 149 2.19 -6.55 -14.68
CA GLU A 149 1.37 -5.81 -15.65
C GLU A 149 0.16 -5.14 -14.98
N GLN A 150 0.38 -3.93 -14.47
CA GLN A 150 -0.65 -3.14 -13.78
C GLN A 150 -0.61 -1.66 -14.17
N ALA A 151 -0.53 -1.36 -15.48
CA ALA A 151 -0.70 0.00 -15.99
C ALA A 151 -2.07 0.60 -15.60
N GLN A 152 -3.07 -0.26 -15.40
CA GLN A 152 -4.37 0.07 -14.82
C GLN A 152 -4.58 -0.68 -13.49
N ALA A 153 -5.57 -0.25 -12.70
CA ALA A 153 -5.92 -0.94 -11.47
C ALA A 153 -6.49 -2.33 -11.79
N PRO A 154 -6.21 -3.37 -10.97
CA PRO A 154 -6.90 -4.66 -11.08
C PRO A 154 -8.42 -4.51 -11.00
N GLY A 155 -8.91 -3.61 -10.13
CA GLY A 155 -10.34 -3.26 -10.04
C GLY A 155 -11.23 -4.35 -9.42
N THR A 156 -10.66 -5.49 -9.00
CA THR A 156 -11.37 -6.54 -8.27
C THR A 156 -11.97 -5.97 -6.99
N VAL A 157 -13.26 -6.25 -6.76
CA VAL A 157 -13.98 -5.80 -5.57
C VAL A 157 -14.30 -6.99 -4.66
N HIS A 158 -14.06 -6.83 -3.38
CA HIS A 158 -14.40 -7.80 -2.34
C HIS A 158 -15.33 -7.16 -1.31
N PRO A 159 -16.36 -7.88 -0.81
CA PRO A 159 -17.15 -7.39 0.30
C PRO A 159 -16.32 -7.41 1.60
N ALA A 160 -16.63 -6.52 2.52
CA ALA A 160 -16.05 -6.53 3.85
C ALA A 160 -16.34 -7.86 4.57
N GLY A 161 -15.39 -8.35 5.38
CA GLY A 161 -15.43 -9.68 5.98
C GLY A 161 -15.04 -10.85 5.05
N ALA A 162 -14.85 -10.60 3.75
CA ALA A 162 -14.36 -11.65 2.84
C ALA A 162 -12.94 -12.09 3.21
N ARG A 163 -12.69 -13.40 3.07
CA ARG A 163 -11.34 -13.95 3.14
C ARG A 163 -10.73 -13.96 1.75
N ILE A 164 -9.65 -13.21 1.57
CA ILE A 164 -8.85 -13.18 0.34
C ILE A 164 -7.55 -13.98 0.52
N THR A 165 -6.97 -14.43 -0.59
CA THR A 165 -5.61 -14.99 -0.60
C THR A 165 -4.64 -13.87 -0.92
N VAL A 166 -3.63 -13.68 -0.07
CA VAL A 166 -2.50 -12.78 -0.32
C VAL A 166 -1.33 -13.64 -0.80
N PRO A 167 -0.80 -13.40 -2.02
CA PRO A 167 0.35 -14.13 -2.54
C PRO A 167 1.60 -13.95 -1.67
N ALA A 168 2.54 -14.88 -1.78
CA ALA A 168 3.83 -14.79 -1.09
C ALA A 168 4.55 -13.48 -1.44
N ARG A 169 5.17 -12.84 -0.45
CA ARG A 169 6.00 -11.63 -0.63
C ARG A 169 5.29 -10.50 -1.37
N ALA A 170 4.00 -10.32 -1.11
CA ALA A 170 3.17 -9.36 -1.82
C ALA A 170 2.60 -8.27 -0.89
N VAL A 171 2.30 -7.14 -1.50
CA VAL A 171 1.51 -6.06 -0.91
C VAL A 171 0.25 -5.89 -1.76
N LEU A 172 -0.90 -5.92 -1.10
CA LEU A 172 -2.17 -5.51 -1.70
C LEU A 172 -2.53 -4.13 -1.18
N PHE A 173 -2.86 -3.20 -2.08
CA PHE A 173 -3.36 -1.87 -1.72
C PHE A 173 -4.80 -1.74 -2.20
N LEU A 174 -5.72 -1.55 -1.26
CA LEU A 174 -7.15 -1.56 -1.52
C LEU A 174 -7.76 -0.22 -1.14
N ARG A 175 -8.65 0.31 -1.98
CA ARG A 175 -9.54 1.42 -1.63
C ARG A 175 -10.72 0.89 -0.83
N VAL A 176 -11.06 1.62 0.23
CA VAL A 176 -12.19 1.34 1.12
C VAL A 176 -13.42 2.09 0.61
N ALA A 177 -14.57 1.42 0.57
CA ALA A 177 -15.83 2.03 0.19
C ALA A 177 -17.06 1.41 0.86
#